data_AF-A0A6H9YKD4-F1
#
_entry.id   AF-A0A6H9YKD4-F1
#
_cell.length_a   1.000
_cell.length_b   1.000
_cell.length_c   1.000
_cell.angle_alpha   90.00
_cell.angle_beta   90.00
_cell.angle_gamma   90.00
#
_symmetry.space_group_name_H-M   'P 1'
#
loop_
_entity.id
_entity.type
_entity.pdbx_description
1 polymer ?
#
loop_
_entity_poly.entity_id
_entity_poly.type
_entity_poly.pdbx_seq_one_letter_code
_entity_poly.pdbx_strand_id
1 'polypeptide(L)'
;MDLLDLWRDRISVRKVLNLIDHLPSTSHFVAAIADDPDLPPPPEEGRRSGPRLTEWTPEVRALADLIDRIGALIRVQVAQNSRGRPPEITPYPRPDTAARRAERRARREAHYALVARVKRRRSHPPGSA
;
A
#
# COMPACT_ATOMS: atom_id res chain seq x y z
N MET A 1 3.25 -12.72 29.13
CA MET A 1 2.19 -13.74 28.94
C MET A 1 2.89 -15.03 28.61
N ASP A 2 2.65 -16.08 29.39
CA ASP A 2 3.24 -17.39 29.12
C ASP A 2 2.31 -18.17 28.18
N LEU A 3 2.87 -18.82 27.15
CA LEU A 3 2.14 -19.68 26.21
C LEU A 3 1.54 -20.90 26.93
N LEU A 4 2.15 -21.33 28.04
CA LEU A 4 1.65 -22.44 28.85
C LEU A 4 0.31 -22.14 29.54
N ASP A 5 0.01 -20.86 29.81
CA ASP A 5 -1.28 -20.46 30.39
C ASP A 5 -2.41 -20.54 29.36
N LEU A 6 -2.09 -20.35 28.06
CA LEU A 6 -3.04 -20.49 26.95
C LEU A 6 -3.50 -21.94 26.82
N TRP A 7 -2.54 -22.87 26.91
CA TRP A 7 -2.80 -24.30 26.75
C TRP A 7 -3.53 -24.92 27.96
N ARG A 8 -3.41 -24.30 29.13
CA ARG A 8 -4.09 -24.72 30.37
C ARG A 8 -5.45 -24.07 30.58
N ASP A 9 -5.98 -23.39 29.55
CA ASP A 9 -7.30 -22.74 29.56
C ASP A 9 -7.47 -21.66 30.65
N ARG A 10 -6.35 -21.06 31.10
CA ARG A 10 -6.35 -20.02 32.15
C ARG A 10 -6.32 -18.60 31.59
N ILE A 11 -6.31 -18.45 30.27
CA ILE A 11 -6.23 -17.15 29.61
C ILE A 11 -7.63 -16.65 29.26
N SER A 12 -7.95 -15.45 29.77
CA SER A 12 -9.13 -14.71 29.35
C SER A 12 -9.05 -14.35 27.86
N VAL A 13 -10.17 -14.44 27.13
CA VAL A 13 -10.29 -14.00 25.72
C VAL A 13 -9.68 -12.62 25.49
N ARG A 14 -9.87 -11.68 26.44
CA ARG A 14 -9.31 -10.32 26.36
C ARG A 14 -7.78 -10.29 26.30
N LYS A 15 -7.11 -11.23 26.98
CA LYS A 15 -5.66 -11.38 27.00
C LYS A 15 -5.14 -11.95 25.66
N VAL A 16 -5.88 -12.86 25.04
CA VAL A 16 -5.58 -13.36 23.68
C VAL A 16 -5.72 -12.25 22.65
N LEU A 17 -6.81 -11.48 22.71
CA LEU A 17 -7.01 -10.35 21.81
C LEU A 17 -5.91 -9.30 21.98
N ASN A 18 -5.53 -8.99 23.22
CA ASN A 18 -4.42 -8.06 23.48
C ASN A 18 -3.08 -8.58 22.93
N LEU A 19 -2.84 -9.90 22.93
CA LEU A 19 -1.67 -10.49 22.30
C LEU A 19 -1.71 -10.33 20.78
N ILE A 20 -2.86 -10.60 20.16
CA ILE A 20 -3.08 -10.44 18.72
C ILE A 20 -2.86 -8.98 18.30
N ASP A 21 -3.40 -8.02 19.06
CA ASP A 21 -3.30 -6.58 18.79
C ASP A 21 -1.85 -6.06 18.84
N HIS A 22 -0.98 -6.73 19.60
CA HIS A 22 0.43 -6.37 19.74
C HIS A 22 1.36 -7.22 18.87
N LEU A 23 0.84 -8.06 17.98
CA LEU A 23 1.69 -8.82 17.06
C LEU A 23 2.46 -7.86 16.13
N PRO A 24 3.73 -8.16 15.83
CA PRO A 24 4.48 -7.42 14.84
C PRO A 24 3.74 -7.41 13.49
N SER A 25 3.84 -6.31 12.75
CA SER A 25 3.20 -6.16 11.44
C SER A 25 3.72 -7.15 10.38
N THR A 26 4.88 -7.76 10.63
CA THR A 26 5.49 -8.81 9.80
C THR A 26 5.11 -10.23 10.23
N SER A 27 4.26 -10.38 11.24
CA SER A 27 3.83 -11.70 11.70
C SER A 27 3.02 -12.43 10.62
N HIS A 28 3.14 -13.76 10.59
CA HIS A 28 2.40 -14.60 9.65
C HIS A 28 0.88 -14.45 9.80
N PHE A 29 0.39 -14.24 11.03
CA PHE A 29 -1.03 -14.00 11.29
C PHE A 29 -1.52 -12.70 10.62
N VAL A 30 -0.81 -11.59 10.82
CA VAL A 30 -1.16 -10.30 10.19
C VAL A 30 -1.08 -10.39 8.67
N ALA A 31 -0.08 -11.11 8.13
CA ALA A 31 0.03 -11.35 6.70
C ALA A 31 -1.14 -12.16 6.14
N ALA A 32 -1.58 -13.20 6.86
CA ALA A 32 -2.73 -14.02 6.45
C ALA A 32 -4.03 -13.22 6.44
N ILE A 33 -4.29 -12.41 7.47
CA ILE A 33 -5.46 -11.51 7.52
C ILE A 33 -5.40 -10.48 6.38
N ALA A 34 -4.23 -9.90 6.12
CA ALA A 34 -4.07 -8.88 5.08
C ALA A 34 -4.27 -9.42 3.65
N ASP A 35 -4.13 -10.73 3.46
CA ASP A 35 -4.30 -11.44 2.19
C ASP A 35 -5.64 -12.19 2.10
N ASP A 36 -6.46 -12.19 3.15
CA ASP A 36 -7.73 -12.91 3.23
C ASP A 36 -8.73 -12.48 2.13
N PRO A 37 -9.22 -13.40 1.28
CA PRO A 37 -10.16 -13.12 0.18
C PRO A 37 -11.63 -12.96 0.60
N ASP A 38 -12.02 -13.38 1.81
CA ASP A 38 -13.40 -13.19 2.33
C ASP A 38 -13.63 -11.75 2.83
N LEU A 39 -12.54 -10.96 2.98
CA LEU A 39 -12.59 -9.51 2.84
C LEU A 39 -12.66 -9.17 1.34
N PRO A 40 -13.59 -8.32 0.89
CA PRO A 40 -14.12 -8.26 -0.49
C PRO A 40 -13.07 -8.53 -1.59
N PRO A 41 -13.26 -9.60 -2.39
CA PRO A 41 -12.22 -10.10 -3.28
C PRO A 41 -12.03 -9.20 -4.51
N PRO A 42 -10.81 -9.10 -5.05
CA PRO A 42 -10.57 -8.53 -6.38
C PRO A 42 -10.67 -9.59 -7.49
N PRO A 43 -11.26 -9.26 -8.65
CA PRO A 43 -10.89 -9.86 -9.93
C PRO A 43 -9.70 -9.07 -10.51
N GLU A 44 -8.48 -9.56 -10.32
CA GLU A 44 -7.34 -9.28 -11.21
C GLU A 44 -6.19 -10.24 -10.87
N GLU A 45 -5.97 -11.24 -11.73
CA GLU A 45 -4.77 -12.08 -11.76
C GLU A 45 -3.57 -11.26 -12.25
N GLY A 46 -3.08 -10.37 -11.39
CA GLY A 46 -1.78 -9.74 -11.55
C GLY A 46 -0.79 -10.39 -10.59
N ARG A 47 0.33 -10.91 -11.12
CA ARG A 47 1.46 -11.43 -10.32
C ARG A 47 1.74 -10.49 -9.14
N ARG A 48 1.86 -11.05 -7.93
CA ARG A 48 2.33 -10.34 -6.73
C ARG A 48 3.67 -9.66 -7.07
N SER A 49 3.65 -8.35 -7.31
CA SER A 49 4.80 -7.59 -7.84
C SER A 49 5.71 -7.04 -6.74
N GLY A 50 5.66 -7.58 -5.53
CA GLY A 50 6.43 -7.08 -4.40
C GLY A 50 6.75 -8.15 -3.36
N PRO A 51 7.63 -7.80 -2.39
CA PRO A 51 8.03 -8.69 -1.31
C PRO A 51 6.84 -9.08 -0.44
N ARG A 52 6.96 -10.22 0.26
CA ARG A 52 5.90 -10.66 1.17
C ARG A 52 5.79 -9.69 2.36
N LEU A 53 4.60 -9.57 2.95
CA LEU A 53 4.43 -8.70 4.13
C LEU A 53 5.32 -9.14 5.30
N THR A 54 5.60 -10.45 5.41
CA THR A 54 6.51 -11.03 6.40
C THR A 54 7.96 -10.59 6.22
N GLU A 55 8.37 -10.27 4.99
CA GLU A 55 9.71 -9.78 4.65
C GLU A 55 9.80 -8.26 4.74
N TRP A 56 8.67 -7.57 4.92
CA TRP A 56 8.58 -6.12 4.95
C TRP A 56 8.79 -5.55 6.35
N THR A 57 9.99 -5.77 6.88
CA THR A 57 10.38 -5.29 8.21
C THR A 57 10.46 -3.76 8.26
N PRO A 58 10.44 -3.16 9.47
CA PRO A 58 10.61 -1.71 9.63
C PRO A 58 11.90 -1.18 8.98
N GLU A 59 12.98 -1.95 9.03
CA GLU A 59 14.27 -1.60 8.43
C GLU A 59 14.18 -1.60 6.90
N VAL A 60 13.58 -2.64 6.31
CA VAL A 60 13.33 -2.73 4.86
C VAL A 60 12.46 -1.56 4.41
N ARG A 61 11.42 -1.22 5.20
CA ARG A 61 10.56 -0.08 4.92
C ARG A 61 11.32 1.24 4.93
N ALA A 62 12.15 1.48 5.95
CA ALA A 62 12.96 2.70 6.06
C ALA A 62 13.95 2.84 4.89
N LEU A 63 14.60 1.73 4.50
CA LEU A 63 15.51 1.70 3.35
C LEU A 63 14.76 1.96 2.04
N ALA A 64 13.59 1.36 1.85
CA ALA A 64 12.79 1.59 0.66
C ALA A 64 12.35 3.05 0.53
N ASP A 65 11.97 3.69 1.65
CA ASP A 65 11.60 5.11 1.67
C ASP A 65 12.82 6.01 1.38
N LEU A 66 14.02 5.62 1.84
CA LEU A 66 15.26 6.31 1.51
C LEU A 66 15.59 6.20 0.02
N ILE A 67 15.48 5.01 -0.57
CA ILE A 67 15.72 4.77 -2.00
C ILE A 67 14.79 5.65 -2.85
N ASP A 68 13.50 5.71 -2.50
CA ASP A 68 12.53 6.51 -3.23
C ASP A 68 12.84 8.01 -3.15
N ARG A 69 13.26 8.50 -1.97
CA ARG A 69 13.67 9.90 -1.78
C ARG A 69 14.93 10.25 -2.57
N ILE A 70 15.92 9.36 -2.60
CA ILE A 70 17.14 9.55 -3.40
C ILE A 70 16.79 9.58 -4.90
N GLY A 71 15.95 8.66 -5.36
CA GLY A 71 15.49 8.66 -6.76
C GLY A 71 14.76 9.96 -7.12
N ALA A 72 13.89 10.45 -6.24
CA ALA A 72 13.22 11.74 -6.43
C ALA A 72 14.22 12.90 -6.52
N LEU A 73 15.24 12.93 -5.66
CA LEU A 73 16.30 13.93 -5.69
C LEU A 73 17.09 13.88 -7.01
N ILE A 74 17.48 12.69 -7.47
CA ILE A 74 18.17 12.49 -8.75
C ILE A 74 17.30 13.02 -9.89
N ARG A 75 16.01 12.69 -9.91
CA ARG A 75 15.07 13.17 -10.93
C ARG A 75 14.99 14.69 -10.97
N VAL A 76 14.89 15.35 -9.81
CA VAL A 76 14.87 16.83 -9.73
C VAL A 76 16.19 17.40 -10.24
N GLN A 77 17.32 16.84 -9.81
CA GLN A 77 18.64 17.31 -10.24
C GLN A 77 18.81 17.20 -11.77
N VAL A 78 18.41 16.08 -12.37
CA VAL A 78 18.44 15.90 -13.83
C VAL A 78 17.50 16.90 -14.52
N ALA A 79 16.29 17.09 -13.98
CA ALA A 79 15.33 18.06 -14.53
C ALA A 79 15.85 19.51 -14.53
N GLN A 80 16.63 19.89 -13.53
CA GLN A 80 17.19 21.24 -13.42
C GLN A 80 18.43 21.45 -14.30
N ASN A 81 19.28 20.43 -14.44
CA ASN A 81 20.59 20.58 -15.09
C ASN A 81 20.66 20.04 -16.53
N SER A 82 19.65 19.29 -16.96
CA SER A 82 19.62 18.67 -18.28
C SER A 82 18.52 19.27 -19.13
N ARG A 83 18.78 19.48 -20.43
CA ARG A 83 17.72 19.82 -21.42
C ARG A 83 16.85 18.61 -21.79
N GLY A 84 17.17 17.43 -21.26
CA GLY A 84 16.47 16.18 -21.53
C GLY A 84 15.28 15.92 -20.60
N ARG A 85 14.46 14.92 -20.94
CA ARG A 85 13.34 14.49 -20.10
C ARG A 85 13.88 13.80 -18.83
N PRO A 86 13.42 14.19 -17.63
CA PRO A 86 13.84 13.53 -16.39
C PRO A 86 13.49 12.04 -16.42
N PRO A 87 14.34 11.16 -15.88
CA PRO A 87 14.07 9.73 -15.83
C PRO A 87 12.82 9.46 -14.99
N GLU A 88 12.06 8.46 -15.40
CA GLU A 88 10.98 7.92 -14.57
C GLU A 88 11.61 7.04 -13.48
N ILE A 89 11.33 7.37 -12.22
CA ILE A 89 11.84 6.63 -11.07
C ILE A 89 10.75 5.65 -10.65
N THR A 90 11.01 4.36 -10.85
CA THR A 90 10.16 3.30 -10.33
C THR A 90 10.35 3.20 -8.82
N PRO A 91 9.29 3.36 -8.01
CA PRO A 91 9.39 3.20 -6.56
C PRO A 91 9.85 1.79 -6.20
N TYR A 92 10.57 1.65 -5.08
CA TYR A 92 11.01 0.35 -4.60
C TYR A 92 9.79 -0.56 -4.35
N PRO A 93 9.84 -1.86 -4.72
CA PRO A 93 8.68 -2.74 -4.64
C PRO A 93 8.15 -2.84 -3.20
N ARG A 94 6.84 -2.64 -3.04
CA ARG A 94 6.15 -2.72 -1.74
C ARG A 94 5.24 -3.95 -1.70
N PRO A 95 4.93 -4.52 -0.52
CA PRO A 95 3.93 -5.57 -0.41
C PRO A 95 2.58 -5.10 -0.93
N ASP A 96 1.95 -5.93 -1.76
CA ASP A 96 0.62 -5.68 -2.33
C ASP A 96 -0.42 -6.56 -1.64
N THR A 97 -0.98 -6.04 -0.55
CA THR A 97 -2.02 -6.72 0.25
C THR A 97 -3.41 -6.51 -0.37
N ALA A 98 -4.39 -7.34 -0.01
CA ALA A 98 -5.77 -7.19 -0.48
C ALA A 98 -6.35 -5.79 -0.20
N ALA A 99 -6.10 -5.26 1.00
CA ALA A 99 -6.50 -3.91 1.41
C ALA A 99 -5.89 -2.82 0.50
N ARG A 100 -4.58 -2.91 0.20
CA ARG A 100 -3.90 -1.95 -0.69
C ARG A 100 -4.42 -2.01 -2.13
N ARG A 101 -4.77 -3.20 -2.61
CA ARG A 101 -5.40 -3.36 -3.91
C ARG A 101 -6.77 -2.70 -3.96
N ALA A 102 -7.58 -2.84 -2.91
CA ALA A 102 -8.88 -2.18 -2.78
C ALA A 102 -8.74 -0.64 -2.76
N GLU A 103 -7.81 -0.13 -1.96
CA GLU A 103 -7.52 1.30 -1.90
C GLU A 103 -7.07 1.86 -3.27
N ARG A 104 -6.20 1.12 -3.98
CA ARG A 104 -5.74 1.50 -5.32
C ARG A 104 -6.89 1.56 -6.32
N ARG A 105 -7.88 0.66 -6.25
CA ARG A 105 -9.10 0.73 -7.08
C ARG A 105 -9.91 1.97 -6.77
N ALA A 106 -10.24 2.21 -5.50
CA ALA A 106 -11.00 3.38 -5.08
C ALA A 106 -10.35 4.70 -5.53
N ARG A 107 -9.02 4.80 -5.41
CA ARG A 107 -8.25 5.97 -5.90
C ARG A 107 -8.34 6.11 -7.43
N ARG A 108 -8.26 5.02 -8.19
CA ARG A 108 -8.39 5.03 -9.65
C ARG A 108 -9.78 5.47 -10.09
N GLU A 109 -10.83 4.95 -9.46
CA GLU A 109 -12.22 5.32 -9.72
C GLU A 109 -12.45 6.81 -9.43
N ALA A 110 -11.97 7.31 -8.28
CA ALA A 110 -12.02 8.73 -7.95
C ALA A 110 -11.27 9.60 -8.97
N HIS A 111 -10.11 9.14 -9.43
CA HIS A 111 -9.34 9.83 -10.47
C HIS A 111 -10.13 9.92 -11.79
N TYR A 112 -10.72 8.81 -12.26
CA TYR A 112 -11.51 8.81 -13.49
C TYR A 112 -12.75 9.71 -13.39
N ALA A 113 -13.44 9.67 -12.25
CA ALA A 113 -14.57 10.56 -11.99
C ALA A 113 -14.16 12.04 -12.05
N LEU A 114 -13.00 12.39 -11.46
CA LEU A 114 -12.47 13.74 -11.51
C LEU A 114 -12.11 14.17 -12.94
N VAL A 115 -11.41 13.32 -13.69
CA VAL A 115 -11.03 13.60 -15.08
C VAL A 115 -12.27 13.80 -15.95
N ALA A 116 -13.29 12.95 -15.81
CA ALA A 116 -14.56 13.09 -16.51
C ALA A 116 -15.23 14.43 -16.20
N ARG A 117 -15.26 14.83 -14.91
CA ARG A 117 -15.81 16.12 -14.48
C ARG A 117 -15.06 17.32 -15.09
N VAL A 118 -13.73 17.27 -15.11
CA VAL A 118 -12.89 18.34 -15.68
C VAL A 118 -13.08 18.43 -17.19
N LYS A 119 -13.09 17.30 -17.90
CA LYS A 119 -13.32 17.25 -19.35
C LYS A 119 -14.69 17.85 -19.70
N ARG A 120 -15.74 17.48 -18.97
CA ARG A 120 -17.10 18.01 -19.18
C ARG A 120 -17.18 19.53 -19.01
N ARG A 121 -16.48 20.10 -18.03
CA ARG A 121 -16.42 21.56 -17.84
C ARG A 121 -15.65 22.26 -18.94
N ARG A 122 -14.59 21.65 -19.49
CA ARG A 122 -13.85 22.22 -20.63
C ARG A 122 -14.66 22.24 -21.92
N SER A 123 -15.56 21.27 -22.11
CA SER A 123 -16.44 21.21 -23.29
C SER A 123 -17.67 22.11 -23.23
N HIS A 124 -18.01 22.69 -22.07
CA HIS A 124 -19.10 23.66 -21.89
C HIS A 124 -18.60 24.81 -20.99
N PRO A 125 -17.91 25.81 -21.56
CA PRO A 125 -17.47 26.96 -20.79
C PRO A 125 -18.68 27.74 -20.24
N PRO A 126 -18.62 28.24 -19.00
CA PRO A 126 -19.69 29.06 -18.44
C PRO A 126 -19.78 30.37 -19.24
N GLY A 127 -20.79 30.49 -20.11
CA GLY A 127 -20.99 31.68 -20.96
C GLY A 127 -21.50 31.41 -22.38
N SER A 128 -21.62 30.14 -22.80
CA SER A 128 -22.26 29.79 -24.08
C SER A 128 -23.72 29.40 -23.85
N ALA A 129 -24.57 30.40 -23.60
CA ALA A 129 -26.03 30.36 -23.69
C ALA A 129 -26.49 31.70 -24.25
#